data_AF-A0A365P644-F1
#
_entry.id   AF-A0A365P644-F1
#
_cell.length_a   1.000
_cell.length_b   1.000
_cell.length_c   1.000
_cell.angle_alpha   90.00
_cell.angle_beta   90.00
_cell.angle_gamma   90.00
#
_symmetry.space_group_name_H-M   'P 1'
#
loop_
_entity.id
_entity.type
_entity.pdbx_description
1 polymer ?
#
loop_
_entity_poly.entity_id
_entity_poly.type
_entity_poly.pdbx_seq_one_letter_code
_entity_poly.pdbx_strand_id
1 'polypeptide(L)'
;MTSRLAYSRMLDALEAQVGLVRYALAGDGLGTGADVTAPVASCPGWSVHDLVVHLGAVNWWGAATVREATPDTRTGGRGAVMESAPPVTEGAAALADWYSGLTAEMMTTFTDTAPDALVWTFSGPGAPTSGRGASSTRPSSTAGTSRTPCAVPPRRRPCPRTSRSTRSTSSVP
;
A
#
# COMPACT_ATOMS: atom_id res chain seq x y z
N MET A 1 -19.70 -13.37 22.86
CA MET A 1 -20.19 -13.31 21.47
C MET A 1 -19.96 -11.90 20.96
N THR A 2 -18.92 -11.67 20.15
CA THR A 2 -18.73 -10.36 19.52
C THR A 2 -19.70 -10.26 18.36
N SER A 3 -20.69 -9.37 18.46
CA SER A 3 -21.60 -9.09 17.36
C SER A 3 -20.79 -8.56 16.16
N ARG A 4 -21.02 -9.11 14.96
CA ARG A 4 -20.38 -8.61 13.72
C ARG A 4 -21.06 -7.31 13.29
N LEU A 5 -20.27 -6.31 12.95
CA LEU A 5 -20.76 -5.06 12.37
C LEU A 5 -21.21 -5.28 10.92
N ALA A 6 -22.24 -4.57 10.49
CA ALA A 6 -22.63 -4.53 9.08
C ALA A 6 -21.51 -3.92 8.23
N TYR A 7 -21.40 -4.31 6.95
CA TYR A 7 -20.38 -3.82 6.03
C TYR A 7 -20.36 -2.28 5.91
N SER A 8 -21.53 -1.65 5.77
CA SER A 8 -21.65 -0.18 5.78
C SER A 8 -21.10 0.44 7.07
N ARG A 9 -21.33 -0.18 8.23
CA ARG A 9 -20.77 0.30 9.51
C ARG A 9 -19.25 0.17 9.59
N MET A 10 -18.67 -0.81 8.91
CA MET A 10 -17.21 -0.92 8.82
C MET A 10 -16.64 0.17 7.91
N LEU A 11 -17.30 0.46 6.78
CA LEU A 11 -16.90 1.57 5.90
C LEU A 11 -17.03 2.93 6.61
N ASP A 12 -18.15 3.19 7.29
CA ASP A 12 -18.35 4.41 8.10
C ASP A 12 -17.22 4.59 9.12
N ALA A 13 -16.81 3.50 9.79
CA ALA A 13 -15.76 3.53 10.79
C ALA A 13 -14.37 3.80 10.18
N LEU A 14 -14.06 3.20 9.02
CA LEU A 14 -12.81 3.47 8.30
C LEU A 14 -12.74 4.92 7.83
N GLU A 15 -13.83 5.44 7.26
CA GLU A 15 -13.91 6.84 6.84
C GLU A 15 -13.72 7.79 8.04
N ALA A 16 -14.38 7.52 9.17
CA ALA A 16 -14.22 8.32 10.38
C ALA A 16 -12.78 8.28 10.92
N GLN A 17 -12.14 7.11 10.97
CA GLN A 17 -10.76 6.96 11.43
C GLN A 17 -9.77 7.72 10.55
N VAL A 18 -9.91 7.59 9.22
CA VAL A 18 -9.10 8.34 8.25
C VAL A 18 -9.34 9.85 8.40
N GLY A 19 -10.59 10.27 8.58
CA GLY A 19 -10.95 11.67 8.78
C GLY A 19 -10.32 12.28 10.02
N LEU A 20 -10.27 11.54 11.14
CA LEU A 20 -9.63 11.99 12.38
C LEU A 20 -8.13 12.23 12.20
N VAL A 21 -7.41 11.35 11.48
CA VAL A 21 -5.98 11.53 11.19
C VAL A 21 -5.77 12.78 10.33
N ARG A 22 -6.59 12.96 9.29
CA ARG A 22 -6.51 14.14 8.41
C ARG A 22 -6.78 15.44 9.17
N TYR A 23 -7.81 15.45 10.02
CA TYR A 23 -8.14 16.59 10.86
C TYR A 23 -6.98 16.93 11.82
N ALA A 24 -6.40 15.92 12.48
CA ALA A 24 -5.28 16.13 13.38
C ALA A 24 -4.06 16.74 12.68
N LEU A 25 -3.78 16.34 11.43
CA LEU A 25 -2.63 16.86 10.66
C LEU A 25 -2.87 18.26 10.09
N ALA A 26 -4.04 18.50 9.51
CA ALA A 26 -4.39 19.80 8.92
C ALA A 26 -4.64 20.87 10.00
N GLY A 27 -5.06 20.46 11.20
CA GLY A 27 -5.57 21.35 12.23
C GLY A 27 -6.90 21.99 11.85
N ASP A 28 -7.33 22.95 12.64
CA ASP A 28 -8.55 23.75 12.43
C ASP A 28 -8.35 24.94 11.47
N GLY A 29 -7.20 25.04 10.80
CA GLY A 29 -6.82 26.20 9.98
C GLY A 29 -6.30 27.40 10.76
N LEU A 30 -6.22 27.33 12.10
CA LEU A 30 -5.67 28.37 12.98
C LEU A 30 -4.22 28.09 13.43
N GLY A 31 -3.56 27.10 12.82
CA GLY A 31 -2.17 26.73 13.12
C GLY A 31 -2.01 25.73 14.28
N THR A 32 -3.08 25.01 14.64
CA THR A 32 -3.11 24.06 15.78
C THR A 32 -2.91 22.59 15.39
N GLY A 33 -2.45 22.32 14.16
CA GLY A 33 -2.18 20.94 13.69
C GLY A 33 -1.18 20.20 14.59
N ALA A 34 -1.25 18.87 14.57
CA ALA A 34 -0.35 18.02 15.33
C ALA A 34 1.12 18.27 14.95
N ASP A 35 2.00 18.34 15.96
CA ASP A 35 3.43 18.33 15.74
C ASP A 35 3.85 16.96 15.19
N VAL A 36 4.19 16.91 13.89
CA VAL A 36 4.56 15.67 13.21
C VAL A 36 5.90 15.10 13.70
N THR A 37 6.70 15.88 14.42
CA THR A 37 7.96 15.42 15.01
C THR A 37 7.77 14.84 16.42
N ALA A 38 6.60 15.01 17.02
CA ALA A 38 6.32 14.53 18.37
C ALA A 38 6.44 13.00 18.45
N PRO A 39 7.02 12.44 19.53
CA PRO A 39 7.15 11.00 19.69
C PRO A 39 5.81 10.32 19.98
N VAL A 40 5.62 9.11 19.47
CA VAL A 40 4.42 8.30 19.70
C VAL A 40 4.67 7.31 20.84
N ALA A 41 3.99 7.49 21.97
CA ALA A 41 4.22 6.66 23.17
C ALA A 41 3.97 5.15 22.95
N SER A 42 2.98 4.79 22.13
CA SER A 42 2.68 3.40 21.81
C SER A 42 3.65 2.76 20.80
N CYS A 43 4.46 3.56 20.12
CA CYS A 43 5.40 3.15 19.08
C CYS A 43 6.79 3.73 19.38
N PRO A 44 7.56 3.09 20.29
CA PRO A 44 8.86 3.61 20.70
C PRO A 44 9.79 3.85 19.52
N GLY A 45 10.38 5.05 19.47
CA GLY A 45 11.28 5.47 18.41
C GLY A 45 10.60 6.03 17.15
N TRP A 46 9.26 6.11 17.12
CA TRP A 46 8.52 6.71 16.01
C TRP A 46 8.06 8.12 16.35
N SER A 47 8.15 9.00 15.36
CA SER A 47 7.44 10.28 15.34
C SER A 47 6.00 10.12 14.84
N VAL A 48 5.17 11.14 15.02
CA VAL A 48 3.82 11.20 14.42
C VAL A 48 3.91 11.09 12.89
N HIS A 49 4.92 11.69 12.26
CA HIS A 49 5.20 11.54 10.84
C HIS A 49 5.36 10.06 10.46
N ASP A 50 6.23 9.33 11.17
CA ASP A 50 6.49 7.90 10.88
C ASP A 50 5.22 7.05 11.03
N LEU A 51 4.42 7.34 12.05
CA LEU A 51 3.13 6.67 12.24
C LEU A 51 2.18 6.91 11.06
N VAL A 52 2.02 8.14 10.61
CA VAL A 52 1.09 8.46 9.51
C VAL A 52 1.57 7.89 8.19
N VAL A 53 2.89 7.96 7.92
CA VAL A 53 3.48 7.28 6.75
C VAL A 53 3.19 5.79 6.79
N HIS A 54 3.37 5.15 7.95
CA HIS A 54 3.04 3.73 8.10
C HIS A 54 1.56 3.44 7.84
N LEU A 55 0.65 4.24 8.41
CA LEU A 55 -0.79 4.07 8.23
C LEU A 55 -1.20 4.23 6.76
N GLY A 56 -0.66 5.25 6.07
CA GLY A 56 -0.92 5.44 4.64
C GLY A 56 -0.45 4.25 3.80
N ALA A 57 0.77 3.75 4.06
CA ALA A 57 1.32 2.60 3.37
C ALA A 57 0.57 1.29 3.65
N VAL A 58 0.06 1.09 4.88
CA VAL A 58 -0.79 -0.07 5.22
C VAL A 58 -2.14 0.00 4.54
N ASN A 59 -2.77 1.18 4.48
CA ASN A 59 -4.02 1.39 3.75
C ASN A 59 -3.84 1.14 2.24
N TRP A 60 -2.74 1.61 1.68
CA TRP A 60 -2.33 1.33 0.30
C TRP A 60 -2.17 -0.17 0.04
N TRP A 61 -1.43 -0.87 0.91
CA TRP A 61 -1.25 -2.32 0.79
C TRP A 61 -2.56 -3.11 0.96
N GLY A 62 -3.44 -2.66 1.86
CA GLY A 62 -4.77 -3.24 2.04
C GLY A 62 -5.63 -3.12 0.78
N ALA A 63 -5.66 -1.93 0.18
CA ALA A 63 -6.36 -1.69 -1.09
C ALA A 63 -5.78 -2.55 -2.23
N ALA A 64 -4.46 -2.61 -2.35
CA ALA A 64 -3.79 -3.47 -3.34
C ALA A 64 -4.16 -4.95 -3.14
N THR A 65 -4.23 -5.41 -1.89
CA THR A 65 -4.60 -6.80 -1.55
C THR A 65 -6.04 -7.13 -1.99
N VAL A 66 -6.96 -6.19 -1.79
CA VAL A 66 -8.34 -6.34 -2.23
C VAL A 66 -8.46 -6.34 -3.76
N ARG A 67 -7.75 -5.44 -4.45
CA ARG A 67 -7.75 -5.36 -5.92
C ARG A 67 -7.17 -6.60 -6.59
N GLU A 68 -6.14 -7.20 -6.01
CA GLU A 68 -5.51 -8.40 -6.61
C GLU A 68 -6.41 -9.63 -6.50
N ALA A 69 -7.26 -9.70 -5.46
CA ALA A 69 -8.24 -10.78 -5.26
C ALA A 69 -7.63 -12.18 -5.35
N THR A 70 -6.41 -12.36 -4.83
CA THR A 70 -5.68 -13.64 -4.78
C THR A 70 -5.79 -14.26 -3.39
N PRO A 71 -6.84 -15.05 -3.08
CA PRO A 71 -7.11 -15.49 -1.70
C PRO A 71 -6.01 -16.37 -1.11
N ASP A 72 -5.35 -17.19 -1.92
CA ASP A 72 -4.34 -18.14 -1.46
C ASP A 72 -2.94 -17.54 -1.32
N THR A 73 -2.69 -16.34 -1.86
CA THR A 73 -1.36 -15.75 -1.91
C THR A 73 -1.40 -14.32 -1.42
N ARG A 74 -0.47 -13.97 -0.52
CA ARG A 74 -0.33 -12.58 -0.07
C ARG A 74 0.08 -11.70 -1.24
N THR A 75 -0.66 -10.61 -1.47
CA THR A 75 -0.28 -9.52 -2.38
C THR A 75 1.05 -8.91 -2.00
N GLY A 76 2.09 -9.30 -2.77
CA GLY A 76 3.49 -8.93 -2.56
C GLY A 76 4.01 -9.23 -1.15
N GLY A 77 5.32 -9.15 -0.95
CA GLY A 77 5.83 -8.95 0.41
C GLY A 77 5.28 -7.61 0.93
N ARG A 78 4.79 -7.54 2.18
CA ARG A 78 4.26 -6.28 2.78
C ARG A 78 5.19 -5.10 2.49
N GLY A 79 6.50 -5.30 2.66
CA GLY A 79 7.52 -4.28 2.37
C GLY A 79 7.52 -3.79 0.92
N ALA A 80 7.41 -4.69 -0.06
CA ALA A 80 7.48 -4.31 -1.48
C ALA A 80 6.28 -3.47 -1.93
N VAL A 81 5.08 -3.74 -1.40
CA VAL A 81 3.89 -2.94 -1.73
C VAL A 81 3.84 -1.65 -0.90
N MET A 82 4.32 -1.66 0.35
CA MET A 82 4.48 -0.41 1.10
C MET A 82 5.50 0.52 0.43
N GLU A 83 6.58 -0.01 -0.13
CA GLU A 83 7.57 0.76 -0.91
C GLU A 83 7.02 1.29 -2.24
N SER A 84 5.95 0.68 -2.77
CA SER A 84 5.31 1.17 -4.00
C SER A 84 4.29 2.28 -3.75
N ALA A 85 4.03 2.63 -2.49
CA ALA A 85 3.23 3.79 -2.17
C ALA A 85 3.91 5.05 -2.76
N PRO A 86 3.13 6.02 -3.27
CA PRO A 86 3.67 7.32 -3.65
C PRO A 86 4.61 7.87 -2.57
N PRO A 87 5.74 8.51 -2.92
CA PRO A 87 6.62 9.09 -1.92
C PRO A 87 5.90 10.21 -1.16
N VAL A 88 6.17 10.31 0.14
CA VAL A 88 5.69 11.44 0.94
C VAL A 88 6.52 12.69 0.62
N THR A 89 5.83 13.82 0.50
CA THR A 89 6.44 15.14 0.40
C THR A 89 6.54 15.78 1.78
N GLU A 90 7.59 16.57 2.02
CA GLU A 90 7.91 17.13 3.34
C GLU A 90 6.84 18.09 3.89
N GLY A 91 6.62 18.04 5.20
CA GLY A 91 5.74 18.95 5.96
C GLY A 91 4.34 18.39 6.27
N ALA A 92 3.74 18.89 7.35
CA ALA A 92 2.48 18.37 7.89
C ALA A 92 1.29 18.44 6.92
N ALA A 93 1.14 19.55 6.18
CA ALA A 93 0.10 19.70 5.17
C ALA A 93 0.29 18.72 4.02
N ALA A 94 1.53 18.57 3.56
CA ALA A 94 1.87 17.67 2.47
C ALA A 94 1.68 16.19 2.87
N LEU A 95 1.98 15.84 4.12
CA LEU A 95 1.67 14.55 4.71
C LEU A 95 0.16 14.29 4.80
N ALA A 96 -0.65 15.31 5.15
CA ALA A 96 -2.10 15.21 5.20
C ALA A 96 -2.70 14.96 3.80
N ASP A 97 -2.22 15.68 2.78
CA ASP A 97 -2.64 15.51 1.39
C ASP A 97 -2.23 14.15 0.83
N TRP A 98 -1.01 13.71 1.12
CA TRP A 98 -0.51 12.39 0.77
C TRP A 98 -1.38 11.29 1.38
N TYR A 99 -1.62 11.35 2.69
CA TYR A 99 -2.46 10.37 3.40
C TYR A 99 -3.90 10.36 2.88
N SER A 100 -4.44 11.54 2.56
CA SER A 100 -5.74 11.71 1.91
C SER A 100 -5.82 10.95 0.58
N GLY A 101 -4.82 11.11 -0.28
CA GLY A 101 -4.79 10.46 -1.59
C GLY A 101 -4.86 8.94 -1.48
N LEU A 102 -4.02 8.36 -0.63
CA LEU A 102 -3.98 6.89 -0.46
C LEU A 102 -5.27 6.33 0.14
N THR A 103 -5.85 7.05 1.10
CA THR A 103 -7.07 6.60 1.78
C THR A 103 -8.33 6.78 0.93
N ALA A 104 -8.37 7.78 0.05
CA ALA A 104 -9.43 7.92 -0.95
C ALA A 104 -9.42 6.74 -1.94
N GLU A 105 -8.24 6.32 -2.41
CA GLU A 105 -8.12 5.14 -3.27
C GLU A 105 -8.51 3.86 -2.55
N MET A 106 -8.12 3.72 -1.28
CA MET A 106 -8.54 2.60 -0.43
C MET A 106 -10.07 2.56 -0.28
N MET A 107 -10.71 3.67 0.06
CA MET A 107 -12.17 3.73 0.26
C MET A 107 -12.92 3.40 -1.04
N THR A 108 -12.46 3.91 -2.18
CA THR A 108 -13.00 3.59 -3.49
C THR A 108 -12.90 2.09 -3.75
N THR A 109 -11.71 1.52 -3.57
CA THR A 109 -11.46 0.09 -3.76
C THR A 109 -12.38 -0.76 -2.90
N PHE A 110 -12.52 -0.42 -1.62
CA PHE A 110 -13.36 -1.20 -0.71
C PHE A 110 -14.82 -1.11 -1.09
N THR A 111 -15.33 0.09 -1.41
CA THR A 111 -16.73 0.34 -1.78
C THR A 111 -17.12 -0.36 -3.08
N ASP A 112 -16.21 -0.40 -4.06
CA ASP A 112 -16.46 -1.04 -5.37
C ASP A 112 -16.31 -2.56 -5.32
N THR A 113 -15.75 -3.12 -4.25
CA THR A 113 -15.55 -4.56 -4.09
C THR A 113 -16.70 -5.21 -3.34
N ALA A 114 -17.19 -6.34 -3.84
CA ALA A 114 -18.22 -7.12 -3.17
C ALA A 114 -17.77 -7.54 -1.75
N PRO A 115 -18.64 -7.44 -0.73
CA PRO A 115 -18.26 -7.70 0.67
C PRO A 115 -17.91 -9.17 0.95
N ASP A 116 -18.25 -10.09 0.05
CA ASP A 116 -17.94 -11.51 0.07
C ASP A 116 -16.77 -11.90 -0.87
N ALA A 117 -16.11 -10.92 -1.50
CA ALA A 117 -14.95 -11.16 -2.34
C ALA A 117 -13.85 -11.89 -1.57
N LEU A 118 -13.32 -12.96 -2.17
CA LEU A 118 -12.26 -13.75 -1.57
C LEU A 118 -10.92 -13.04 -1.75
N VAL A 119 -10.36 -12.58 -0.63
CA VAL A 119 -9.07 -11.90 -0.58
C VAL A 119 -8.17 -12.62 0.42
N TRP A 120 -6.86 -12.43 0.27
CA TRP A 120 -5.92 -12.94 1.24
C TRP A 120 -6.06 -12.19 2.58
N THR A 121 -6.02 -12.92 3.70
CA THR A 121 -6.04 -12.32 5.05
C THR A 121 -5.01 -12.99 5.96
N PHE A 122 -4.67 -12.34 7.07
CA PHE A 122 -3.79 -12.91 8.10
C PHE A 122 -4.38 -14.17 8.78
N SER A 123 -5.69 -14.35 8.71
CA SER A 123 -6.39 -15.51 9.26
C SER A 123 -6.40 -16.72 8.31
N GLY A 124 -5.80 -16.60 7.12
CA GLY A 124 -5.67 -17.66 6.12
C GLY A 124 -6.43 -17.36 4.82
N PRO A 125 -6.26 -18.23 3.81
CA PRO A 125 -6.89 -18.07 2.50
C PRO A 125 -8.41 -18.08 2.56
N GLY A 126 -9.04 -17.11 1.89
CA GLY A 126 -10.48 -17.10 1.65
C GLY A 126 -11.33 -17.16 2.92
N ALA A 127 -10.80 -16.72 4.07
CA ALA A 127 -11.62 -16.56 5.27
C ALA A 127 -12.61 -15.42 5.00
N PRO A 128 -13.92 -15.72 4.85
CA PRO A 128 -14.91 -14.67 4.66
C PRO A 128 -14.92 -13.83 5.94
N THR A 129 -14.49 -12.57 5.85
CA THR A 129 -14.66 -11.61 6.96
C THR A 129 -16.15 -11.42 7.28
N SER A 130 -17.02 -11.69 6.29
CA SER A 130 -18.45 -11.85 6.45
C SER A 130 -18.97 -13.01 5.58
N GLY A 131 -19.70 -13.96 6.18
CA GLY A 131 -20.32 -15.07 5.46
C GLY A 131 -19.84 -16.45 5.90
N ARG A 132 -20.74 -17.42 5.86
CA ARG A 132 -20.54 -18.79 6.33
C ARG A 132 -19.93 -19.61 5.18
N GLY A 133 -19.15 -20.65 5.52
CA GLY A 133 -18.28 -21.37 4.61
C GLY A 133 -18.87 -21.75 3.26
N ALA A 134 -18.13 -21.44 2.20
CA ALA A 134 -18.22 -22.18 0.95
C ALA A 134 -17.24 -23.34 1.05
N SER A 135 -17.77 -24.54 1.26
CA SER A 135 -17.05 -25.78 0.95
C SER A 135 -16.82 -25.79 -0.56
N SER A 136 -15.73 -25.18 -1.03
CA SER A 136 -15.28 -25.35 -2.41
C SER A 136 -14.50 -26.65 -2.48
N THR A 137 -15.20 -27.74 -2.72
CA THR A 137 -14.59 -28.95 -3.28
C THR A 137 -14.01 -28.58 -4.63
N ARG A 138 -12.69 -28.40 -4.69
CA ARG A 138 -11.95 -28.29 -5.95
C ARG A 138 -12.15 -29.59 -6.73
N PRO A 139 -12.73 -29.61 -7.95
CA PRO A 139 -12.58 -30.78 -8.80
C PRO A 139 -11.10 -30.91 -9.16
N SER A 140 -10.53 -32.06 -8.83
CA SER A 140 -9.19 -32.46 -9.24
C SER A 140 -9.14 -32.48 -10.77
N SER A 141 -8.71 -31.39 -11.40
CA SER A 141 -8.27 -31.45 -12.79
C SER A 141 -6.86 -32.02 -12.82
N THR A 142 -6.78 -33.35 -12.98
CA THR A 142 -5.62 -34.00 -13.58
C THR A 142 -5.61 -33.66 -15.06
N ALA A 143 -4.97 -32.56 -15.40
CA ALA A 143 -4.54 -32.28 -16.76
C ALA A 143 -3.07 -31.87 -16.69
N GLY A 144 -2.20 -32.85 -16.95
CA GLY A 144 -0.78 -32.59 -17.21
C GLY A 144 -0.65 -31.66 -18.40
N THR A 145 0.02 -30.54 -18.21
CA THR A 145 0.68 -29.84 -19.30
C THR A 145 1.95 -29.25 -18.72
N SER A 146 3.06 -29.91 -19.03
CA SER A 146 4.41 -29.41 -18.78
C SER A 146 4.52 -28.00 -19.37
N ARG A 147 4.59 -26.98 -18.52
CA ARG A 147 5.05 -25.65 -18.93
C ARG A 147 6.54 -25.56 -18.63
N THR A 148 7.31 -25.59 -19.70
CA THR A 148 8.71 -25.16 -19.74
C THR A 148 8.86 -23.79 -19.07
N PRO A 149 9.80 -23.56 -18.15
CA PRO A 149 10.04 -22.23 -17.61
C PRO A 149 10.59 -21.33 -18.71
N CYS A 150 9.97 -20.16 -18.87
CA CYS A 150 10.44 -19.11 -19.77
C CYS A 150 11.84 -18.66 -19.30
N ALA A 151 12.85 -18.85 -20.15
CA ALA A 151 14.20 -18.40 -19.88
C ALA A 151 14.23 -16.87 -19.74
N VAL A 152 14.80 -16.41 -18.62
CA VAL A 152 15.18 -15.00 -18.39
C VAL A 152 16.27 -14.62 -19.40
N PRO A 153 16.12 -13.57 -20.21
CA PRO A 153 17.19 -13.15 -21.12
C PRO A 153 18.38 -12.55 -20.34
N PRO A 154 19.63 -12.81 -20.74
CA PRO A 154 20.79 -12.24 -20.08
C PRO A 154 20.86 -10.71 -20.29
N ARG A 155 21.24 -10.01 -19.22
CA ARG A 155 21.49 -8.56 -19.19
C ARG A 155 22.43 -8.15 -20.33
N ARG A 156 22.00 -7.22 -21.19
CA ARG A 156 22.87 -6.58 -22.19
C ARG A 156 23.99 -5.84 -21.46
N ARG A 157 25.24 -6.14 -21.83
CA ARG A 157 26.43 -5.40 -21.38
C ARG A 157 26.35 -3.95 -21.91
N PRO A 158 26.75 -2.93 -21.14
CA PRO A 158 26.87 -1.58 -21.67
C PRO A 158 28.02 -1.50 -22.69
N CYS A 159 27.77 -0.82 -23.81
CA CYS A 159 28.79 -0.49 -24.81
C CYS A 159 29.92 0.34 -24.19
N PRO A 160 31.20 0.12 -24.56
CA PRO A 160 32.28 1.01 -24.17
C PRO A 160 32.14 2.36 -24.89
N ARG A 161 32.03 3.45 -24.11
CA ARG A 161 32.25 4.82 -24.61
C ARG A 161 33.69 4.91 -25.09
N THR A 162 33.89 5.08 -26.38
CA THR A 162 35.15 5.55 -26.94
C THR A 162 35.38 6.98 -26.48
N SER A 163 36.38 7.18 -25.62
CA SER A 163 36.91 8.49 -25.25
C SER A 163 37.63 9.09 -26.47
N ARG A 164 36.96 10.01 -27.16
CA ARG A 164 37.65 10.88 -28.12
C ARG A 164 38.32 12.02 -27.35
N SER A 165 39.61 11.83 -27.11
CA SER A 165 40.55 12.88 -26.70
C SER A 165 40.53 14.00 -27.74
N THR A 166 40.15 15.21 -27.33
CA THR A 166 40.48 16.42 -28.10
C THR A 166 41.36 17.31 -27.24
N ARG A 167 42.46 17.68 -27.88
CA ARG A 167 43.69 18.23 -27.35
C ARG A 167 43.47 19.71 -27.02
N SER A 168 43.95 20.11 -25.86
CA SER A 168 44.08 21.50 -25.41
C SER A 168 45.04 22.25 -26.33
N THR A 169 44.63 23.42 -26.82
CA THR A 169 45.53 24.47 -27.30
C THR A 169 45.07 25.80 -26.72
N SER A 170 45.84 26.28 -25.76
CA SER A 170 45.85 27.66 -25.30
C SER A 170 46.11 28.61 -26.47
N SER A 171 45.48 29.80 -26.44
CA SER A 171 46.19 31.08 -26.53
C SER A 171 45.22 32.25 -26.34
N VAL A 172 45.56 33.07 -25.34
CA VAL A 172 45.17 34.46 -25.05
C VAL A 172 46.20 35.34 -25.82
N PRO A 173 45.86 36.52 -26.38
CA PRO A 173 45.42 37.74 -25.66
C PRO A 173 44.02 38.23 -26.01
#